data_AF-A0A0C4YBT5-F1
#
_entry.id   AF-A0A0C4YBT5-F1
#
_cell.length_a   1.000
_cell.length_b   1.000
_cell.length_c   1.000
_cell.angle_alpha   90.00
_cell.angle_beta   90.00
_cell.angle_gamma   90.00
#
_symmetry.space_group_name_H-M   'P 1'
#
loop_
_entity.id
_entity.type
_entity.pdbx_description
1 polymer ?
#
loop_
_entity_poly.entity_id
_entity_poly.type
_entity_poly.pdbx_seq_one_letter_code
_entity_poly.pdbx_strand_id
1 'polypeptide(L)'
;MEYAARLQTLLAHRIGLWDVVAEAKREGSSDGAIRDHAGNDLVGLIESLPELAVIGFNGGTAERIGLKALGPHGERYQIVRLPSSSPAHTLPYAEKIRSWQGMCAWVTTPRT
;
A
#
# COMPACT_ATOMS: atom_id res chain seq x y z
N MET A 1 19.71 0.71 -9.75
CA MET A 1 19.36 -0.67 -9.35
C MET A 1 18.32 -1.19 -10.31
N GLU A 2 18.50 -2.42 -10.80
CA GLU A 2 17.51 -3.10 -11.64
C GLU A 2 16.23 -3.40 -10.87
N TYR A 3 15.12 -3.56 -11.58
CA TYR A 3 13.80 -3.78 -10.97
C TYR A 3 13.79 -4.99 -10.01
N ALA A 4 14.33 -6.12 -10.44
CA ALA A 4 14.44 -7.33 -9.62
C ALA A 4 15.28 -7.08 -8.35
N ALA A 5 16.41 -6.37 -8.47
CA ALA A 5 17.26 -6.04 -7.33
C ALA A 5 16.51 -5.16 -6.32
N ARG A 6 15.69 -4.21 -6.78
CA ARG A 6 14.83 -3.40 -5.90
C ARG A 6 13.84 -4.24 -5.13
N LEU A 7 13.20 -5.23 -5.78
CA LEU A 7 12.26 -6.13 -5.11
C LEU A 7 12.97 -6.99 -4.06
N GLN A 8 14.15 -7.52 -4.38
CA GLN A 8 14.95 -8.28 -3.41
C GLN A 8 15.36 -7.42 -2.21
N THR A 9 15.73 -6.16 -2.42
CA THR A 9 16.00 -5.24 -1.32
C THR A 9 14.77 -5.02 -0.43
N LEU A 10 13.59 -4.82 -1.02
CA LEU A 10 12.36 -4.68 -0.23
C LEU A 10 12.09 -5.93 0.62
N LEU A 11 12.22 -7.13 0.04
CA LEU A 11 12.05 -8.38 0.75
C LEU A 11 13.08 -8.55 1.88
N ALA A 12 14.34 -8.24 1.63
CA ALA A 12 15.42 -8.30 2.62
C ALA A 12 15.14 -7.38 3.83
N HIS A 13 14.44 -6.26 3.61
CA HIS A 13 14.00 -5.33 4.65
C HIS A 13 12.59 -5.59 5.18
N ARG A 14 11.95 -6.70 4.78
CA ARG A 14 10.58 -7.10 5.14
C ARG A 14 9.49 -6.12 4.72
N ILE A 15 9.67 -5.49 3.56
CA ILE A 15 8.72 -4.54 2.98
C ILE A 15 7.91 -5.24 1.88
N GLY A 16 6.59 -5.30 2.06
CA GLY A 16 5.65 -5.73 1.03
C GLY A 16 5.15 -4.56 0.18
N LEU A 17 4.90 -4.80 -1.10
CA LEU A 17 4.18 -3.88 -1.98
C LEU A 17 2.87 -4.53 -2.43
N TRP A 18 1.79 -3.75 -2.40
CA TRP A 18 0.47 -4.21 -2.79
C TRP A 18 -0.32 -3.09 -3.45
N ASP A 19 -1.20 -3.44 -4.38
CA ASP A 19 -2.17 -2.51 -4.96
C ASP A 19 -3.54 -2.76 -4.35
N VAL A 20 -4.18 -1.69 -3.87
CA VAL A 20 -5.54 -1.71 -3.31
C VAL A 20 -6.62 -1.67 -4.40
N VAL A 21 -6.24 -1.35 -5.64
CA VAL A 21 -7.14 -1.34 -6.80
C VAL A 21 -6.82 -2.57 -7.65
N ALA A 22 -7.73 -3.54 -7.71
CA ALA A 22 -7.51 -4.75 -8.51
C ALA A 22 -7.55 -4.44 -10.03
N GLU A 23 -8.40 -3.51 -10.44
CA GLU A 23 -8.50 -3.02 -11.82
C GLU A 23 -9.34 -1.75 -11.80
N ALA A 24 -8.80 -0.62 -12.24
CA ALA A 24 -9.63 0.53 -12.59
C ALA A 24 -10.34 0.20 -13.91
N LYS A 25 -11.37 -0.66 -13.88
CA LYS A 25 -12.26 -0.82 -15.03
C LYS A 25 -12.87 0.55 -15.34
N ARG A 26 -12.45 1.15 -16.45
CA ARG A 26 -13.17 2.26 -17.07
C ARG A 26 -14.57 1.74 -17.37
N GLU A 27 -15.60 2.36 -16.81
CA GLU A 27 -16.99 2.01 -17.05
C GLU A 27 -17.31 2.14 -18.54
N GLY A 28 -17.39 1.00 -19.22
CA GLY A 28 -18.10 0.83 -20.49
C GLY A 28 -19.35 0.01 -20.20
N SER A 29 -20.50 0.64 -20.41
CA SER A 29 -21.87 0.12 -20.30
C SER A 29 -22.05 -1.37 -20.60
N SER A 30 -22.45 -2.17 -19.61
CA SER A 30 -23.50 -3.22 -19.71
C SER A 30 -23.51 -4.11 -18.45
N ASP A 31 -24.68 -4.12 -17.81
CA ASP A 31 -25.32 -5.19 -17.03
C ASP A 31 -24.55 -5.93 -15.91
N GLY A 32 -24.89 -5.50 -14.68
CA GLY A 32 -25.27 -6.33 -13.54
C GLY A 32 -24.79 -7.78 -13.45
N ALA A 33 -23.65 -8.01 -12.79
CA ALA A 33 -23.38 -9.17 -11.92
C ALA A 33 -21.96 -9.17 -11.32
N ILE A 34 -21.30 -8.02 -11.13
CA ILE A 34 -19.97 -7.95 -10.51
C ILE A 34 -20.01 -6.94 -9.37
N ARG A 35 -20.90 -7.19 -8.40
CA ARG A 35 -20.81 -6.61 -7.06
C ARG A 35 -20.12 -7.67 -6.19
N ASP A 36 -19.12 -7.23 -5.42
CA ASP A 36 -18.60 -7.88 -4.20
C ASP A 36 -17.31 -8.74 -4.15
N HIS A 37 -16.47 -8.86 -5.19
CA HIS A 37 -15.22 -9.64 -4.97
C HIS A 37 -13.91 -9.19 -5.64
N ALA A 38 -13.84 -8.01 -6.26
CA ALA A 38 -12.63 -7.59 -6.99
C ALA A 38 -11.99 -6.31 -6.44
N GLY A 39 -12.04 -6.09 -5.13
CA GLY A 39 -10.92 -5.44 -4.45
C GLY A 39 -9.93 -6.54 -4.11
N ASN A 40 -8.64 -6.38 -4.44
CA ASN A 40 -7.59 -7.32 -4.05
C ASN A 40 -7.79 -7.68 -2.56
N ASP A 41 -7.84 -8.97 -2.18
CA ASP A 41 -8.22 -9.42 -0.82
C ASP A 41 -7.22 -8.94 0.24
N LEU A 42 -7.36 -7.66 0.59
CA LEU A 42 -6.45 -6.96 1.46
C LEU A 42 -6.59 -7.48 2.90
N VAL A 43 -7.81 -7.88 3.29
CA VAL A 43 -8.06 -8.45 4.62
C VAL A 43 -7.39 -9.81 4.74
N GLY A 44 -7.58 -10.72 3.78
CA GLY A 44 -6.90 -12.01 3.78
C GLY A 44 -5.38 -11.86 3.75
N LEU A 45 -4.85 -10.90 2.99
CA LEU A 45 -3.42 -10.61 2.97
C LEU A 45 -2.90 -10.18 4.35
N ILE A 46 -3.48 -9.15 4.98
CA ILE A 46 -2.95 -8.65 6.26
C ILE A 46 -3.13 -9.65 7.40
N GLU A 47 -4.18 -10.48 7.36
CA GLU A 47 -4.38 -11.55 8.34
C GLU A 47 -3.34 -12.68 8.18
N SER A 48 -2.83 -12.89 6.97
CA SER A 48 -1.73 -13.84 6.71
C SER A 48 -0.34 -13.35 7.15
N LEU A 49 -0.20 -12.07 7.55
CA LEU A 49 1.06 -11.43 7.90
C LEU A 49 1.15 -11.17 9.43
N PRO A 50 1.52 -12.18 10.25
CA PRO A 50 1.53 -12.05 11.71
C PRO A 50 2.54 -11.02 12.25
N GLU A 51 3.57 -10.70 11.45
CA GLU A 51 4.59 -9.70 11.79
C GLU A 51 4.34 -8.34 11.12
N LEU A 52 3.14 -8.09 10.55
CA LEU A 52 2.79 -6.81 9.93
C LEU A 52 2.68 -5.72 11.01
N ALA A 53 3.66 -4.81 11.03
CA ALA A 53 3.71 -3.73 12.02
C ALA A 53 2.97 -2.46 11.56
N VAL A 54 2.99 -2.14 10.27
CA VAL A 54 2.49 -0.87 9.74
C VAL A 54 2.00 -1.01 8.30
N ILE A 55 0.94 -0.28 7.95
CA ILE A 55 0.40 -0.16 6.60
C ILE A 55 0.59 1.29 6.13
N GLY A 56 1.37 1.49 5.07
CA GLY A 56 1.59 2.80 4.45
C GLY A 56 0.77 2.96 3.18
N PHE A 57 -0.19 3.89 3.16
CA PHE A 57 -0.96 4.19 1.94
C PHE A 57 -0.29 5.28 1.10
N ASN A 58 0.09 4.92 -0.13
CA ASN A 58 0.76 5.82 -1.09
C ASN A 58 -0.25 6.74 -1.80
N GLY A 59 -0.57 7.87 -1.17
CA GLY A 59 -1.51 8.88 -1.69
C GLY A 59 -2.96 8.69 -1.24
N GLY A 60 -3.74 9.78 -1.29
CA GLY A 60 -5.10 9.81 -0.74
C GLY A 60 -6.09 8.86 -1.43
N THR A 61 -5.88 8.52 -2.70
CA THR A 61 -6.72 7.52 -3.38
C THR A 61 -6.50 6.12 -2.80
N ALA A 62 -5.24 5.74 -2.60
CA ALA A 62 -4.90 4.43 -2.02
C ALA A 62 -5.43 4.33 -0.59
N GLU A 63 -5.29 5.40 0.19
CA GLU A 63 -5.85 5.47 1.54
C GLU A 63 -7.36 5.28 1.55
N ARG A 64 -8.10 6.08 0.77
CA ARG A 64 -9.56 6.03 0.77
C ARG A 64 -10.08 4.64 0.39
N ILE A 65 -9.47 4.01 -0.62
CA ILE A 65 -9.87 2.68 -1.10
C ILE A 65 -9.46 1.62 -0.09
N GLY A 66 -8.23 1.69 0.41
CA GLY A 66 -7.69 0.76 1.40
C GLY A 66 -8.48 0.78 2.71
N LEU A 67 -8.74 1.95 3.29
CA LEU A 67 -9.56 2.06 4.51
C LEU A 67 -10.96 1.51 4.32
N LYS A 68 -11.58 1.73 3.15
CA LYS A 68 -12.88 1.14 2.83
C LYS A 68 -12.81 -0.39 2.76
N ALA A 69 -11.75 -0.93 2.16
CA ALA A 69 -11.55 -2.37 2.04
C ALA A 69 -11.22 -3.04 3.39
N LEU A 70 -10.45 -2.35 4.24
CA LEU A 70 -10.09 -2.83 5.58
C LEU A 70 -11.28 -2.82 6.54
N GLY A 71 -12.16 -1.81 6.44
CA GLY A 71 -13.24 -1.62 7.39
C GLY A 71 -12.75 -1.67 8.84
N PRO A 72 -13.46 -2.36 9.76
CA PRO A 72 -13.05 -2.52 11.15
C PRO A 72 -11.72 -3.25 11.36
N HIS A 73 -11.26 -4.08 10.40
CA HIS A 73 -9.98 -4.79 10.53
C HIS A 73 -8.80 -3.81 10.55
N GLY A 74 -8.95 -2.64 9.92
CA GLY A 74 -7.92 -1.60 9.87
C GLY A 74 -7.56 -1.02 11.24
N GLU A 75 -8.49 -1.07 12.21
CA GLU A 75 -8.28 -0.54 13.57
C GLU A 75 -7.20 -1.30 14.35
N ARG A 76 -6.88 -2.54 13.93
CA ARG A 76 -5.86 -3.38 14.56
C ARG A 76 -4.44 -3.03 14.13
N TYR A 77 -4.28 -2.22 13.09
CA TYR A 77 -2.99 -1.95 12.46
C TYR A 77 -2.63 -0.48 12.57
N GLN A 78 -1.33 -0.20 12.67
CA GLN A 78 -0.85 1.16 12.52
C GLN A 78 -0.92 1.58 11.05
N ILE A 79 -1.69 2.63 10.75
CA ILE A 79 -1.88 3.14 9.39
C ILE A 79 -1.17 4.48 9.25
N VAL A 80 -0.33 4.61 8.22
CA VAL A 80 0.39 5.84 7.89
C VAL A 80 -0.02 6.33 6.50
N ARG A 81 -0.38 7.61 6.43
CA ARG A 81 -0.70 8.30 5.17
C ARG A 81 0.59 8.83 4.57
N LEU A 82 0.90 8.43 3.34
CA LEU A 82 2.09 8.89 2.62
C LEU A 82 1.69 9.75 1.42
N PRO A 83 2.47 10.80 1.10
CA PRO A 83 2.26 11.53 -0.14
C PRO A 83 2.55 10.61 -1.32
N SER A 84 1.82 10.81 -2.42
CA SER A 84 2.02 9.98 -3.61
C SER A 84 3.48 10.05 -4.09
N SER A 85 4.09 8.89 -4.31
CA SER A 85 5.41 8.76 -4.91
C SER A 85 5.43 9.09 -6.40
N SER A 86 4.26 9.33 -7.03
CA SER A 86 4.16 9.70 -8.45
C SER A 86 4.82 11.05 -8.74
N PRO A 87 5.50 11.20 -9.90
CA PRO A 87 5.97 12.49 -10.39
C PRO A 87 4.85 13.51 -10.58
N ALA A 88 3.62 13.05 -10.88
CA ALA A 88 2.47 13.92 -11.07
C ALA A 88 1.98 14.58 -9.77
N HIS A 89 2.42 14.10 -8.61
CA HIS A 89 2.11 14.73 -7.33
C HIS A 89 3.07 15.91 -7.09
N THR A 90 2.53 17.13 -7.04
CA THR A 90 3.29 18.40 -7.08
C THR A 90 4.00 18.78 -5.77
N LEU A 91 3.93 17.94 -4.72
CA LEU A 91 4.63 18.20 -3.46
C LEU A 91 6.15 18.27 -3.68
N PRO A 92 6.87 19.22 -3.07
CA PRO A 92 8.33 19.28 -3.16
C PRO A 92 9.00 17.97 -2.74
N TYR A 93 10.04 17.56 -3.47
CA TYR A 93 10.73 16.30 -3.22
C TYR A 93 11.25 16.16 -1.78
N ALA A 94 11.76 17.25 -1.21
CA ALA A 94 12.25 17.28 0.17
C ALA A 94 11.12 16.99 1.18
N GLU A 95 9.90 17.48 0.93
CA GLU A 95 8.74 17.21 1.77
C GLU A 95 8.26 15.77 1.60
N LYS A 96 8.24 15.25 0.35
CA LYS A 96 7.98 13.82 0.12
C LYS A 96 8.94 12.95 0.92
N ILE A 97 10.25 13.18 0.81
CA ILE A 97 11.24 12.40 1.58
C ILE A 97 10.95 12.47 3.07
N ARG A 98 10.69 13.65 3.64
CA ARG A 98 10.43 13.77 5.08
C ARG A 98 9.24 12.94 5.52
N SER A 99 8.15 12.93 4.76
CA SER A 99 7.00 12.08 5.06
C SER A 99 7.34 10.59 4.98
N TRP A 100 8.10 10.18 3.96
CA TRP A 100 8.49 8.78 3.77
C TRP A 100 9.53 8.31 4.79
N GLN A 101 10.42 9.19 5.27
CA GLN A 101 11.41 8.88 6.31
C GLN A 101 10.77 8.52 7.65
N GLY A 102 9.54 8.98 7.91
CA GLY A 102 8.75 8.51 9.06
C GLY A 102 8.60 6.99 9.08
N MET A 103 8.61 6.34 7.91
CA MET A 103 8.50 4.88 7.80
C MET A 103 9.75 4.13 8.27
N CYS A 104 10.91 4.80 8.35
CA CYS A 104 12.17 4.15 8.70
C CYS A 104 12.13 3.50 10.09
N ALA A 105 11.27 3.96 11.00
CA ALA A 105 11.10 3.37 12.32
C ALA A 105 10.65 1.89 12.28
N TRP A 106 10.00 1.46 11.18
CA TRP A 106 9.53 0.08 10.99
C TRP A 106 10.41 -0.72 10.01
N VAL A 107 11.42 -0.11 9.40
CA VAL A 107 12.30 -0.79 8.45
C VAL A 107 13.39 -1.52 9.22
N THR A 108 13.34 -2.85 9.18
CA THR A 108 14.33 -3.70 9.85
C THR A 108 15.63 -3.78 9.05
N THR A 109 16.75 -4.03 9.75
CA THR A 109 18.02 -4.36 9.10
C THR A 109 17.94 -5.76 8.50
N PRO A 110 18.48 -6.01 7.28
CA PRO A 110 18.46 -7.35 6.69
C PRO A 110 19.15 -8.35 7.62
N ARG A 111 18.53 -9.52 7.82
CA ARG A 111 19.24 -10.63 8.47
C ARG A 111 20.24 -11.19 7.46
N THR A 112 21.52 -11.17 7.83
CA THR A 112 22.61 -11.90 7.17
C THR A 112 22.35 -13.39 7.12
#